data_AF-A0A6D2KP72-F1
#
_entry.id   AF-A0A6D2KP72-F1
#
_cell.length_a   1.000
_cell.length_b   1.000
_cell.length_c   1.000
_cell.angle_alpha   90.00
_cell.angle_beta   90.00
_cell.angle_gamma   90.00
#
_symmetry.space_group_name_H-M   'P 1'
#
loop_
_entity.id
_entity.type
_entity.pdbx_description
1 polymer ?
#
loop_
_entity_poly.entity_id
_entity_poly.type
_entity_poly.pdbx_seq_one_letter_code
_entity_poly.pdbx_strand_id
1 'polypeptide(L)'
;MAEGYTYSRGGYYPFYVGVYQLVDDPSTDSIISWSKSNKSFVVWNPEELFRRKLLWKFAFTEMSHFIKELDICGFVRNKKSQHLEYGHKKYFVRGRPELLKTMHSKSTRAREKRRSKEKKAKAEIEKRLNDLLIK
;
A
#
# COMPACT_ATOMS: atom_id res chain seq x y z
N MET A 1 20.21 -17.63 -12.73
CA MET A 1 19.02 -18.27 -12.12
C MET A 1 18.13 -17.16 -11.59
N ALA A 2 17.05 -16.83 -12.29
CA ALA A 2 16.09 -15.81 -11.89
C ALA A 2 14.81 -16.54 -11.41
N GLU A 3 14.62 -16.62 -10.10
CA GLU A 3 13.39 -17.22 -9.56
C GLU A 3 12.19 -16.32 -9.87
N GLY A 4 11.26 -16.89 -10.63
CA GLY A 4 10.02 -16.26 -11.05
C GLY A 4 9.07 -16.04 -9.88
N TYR A 5 8.93 -14.79 -9.47
CA TYR A 5 7.78 -14.35 -8.70
C TYR A 5 6.59 -14.15 -9.64
N THR A 6 5.78 -15.19 -9.86
CA THR A 6 4.48 -15.05 -10.50
C THR A 6 3.49 -14.45 -9.48
N TYR A 7 3.14 -13.18 -9.68
CA TYR A 7 2.23 -12.38 -8.83
C TYR A 7 0.73 -12.72 -9.03
N SER A 8 0.36 -13.99 -8.98
CA SER A 8 -1.03 -14.42 -9.14
C SER A 8 -1.39 -15.60 -8.24
N ARG A 9 -1.71 -15.28 -6.96
CA ARG A 9 -2.65 -16.00 -6.04
C ARG A 9 -2.43 -15.70 -4.55
N GLY A 10 -1.41 -14.93 -4.16
CA GLY A 10 -0.95 -14.79 -2.77
C GLY A 10 -1.26 -13.47 -2.05
N GLY A 11 -2.47 -12.91 -2.16
CA GLY A 11 -2.86 -11.72 -1.39
C GLY A 11 -1.96 -10.49 -1.60
N TYR A 12 -1.98 -9.54 -0.66
CA TYR A 12 -1.23 -8.28 -0.77
C TYR A 12 0.24 -8.42 -0.34
N TYR A 13 0.67 -9.55 0.25
CA TYR A 13 2.02 -9.71 0.79
C TYR A 13 3.16 -9.40 -0.21
N PRO A 14 3.07 -9.85 -1.48
CA PRO A 14 4.10 -9.54 -2.47
C PRO A 14 4.27 -8.03 -2.75
N PHE A 15 3.21 -7.24 -2.59
CA PHE A 15 3.27 -5.77 -2.70
C PHE A 15 4.20 -5.15 -1.66
N TYR A 16 4.05 -5.52 -0.38
CA TYR A 16 4.92 -5.01 0.68
C TYR A 16 6.39 -5.34 0.44
N VAL A 17 6.67 -6.57 0.01
CA VAL A 17 8.03 -7.04 -0.25
C VAL A 17 8.66 -6.26 -1.39
N GLY A 18 7.99 -6.14 -2.54
CA GLY A 18 8.60 -5.45 -3.66
C GLY A 18 8.67 -3.92 -3.47
N VAL A 19 7.76 -3.30 -2.69
CA VAL A 19 7.94 -1.89 -2.27
C VAL A 19 9.17 -1.77 -1.38
N TYR A 20 9.35 -2.65 -0.40
CA TYR A 20 10.53 -2.64 0.45
C TYR A 20 11.82 -2.80 -0.37
N GLN A 21 11.88 -3.81 -1.24
CA GLN A 21 13.05 -4.06 -2.10
C GLN A 21 13.36 -2.88 -3.01
N LEU A 22 12.34 -2.25 -3.57
CA LEU A 22 12.49 -1.08 -4.41
C LEU A 22 13.10 0.08 -3.62
N VAL A 23 12.57 0.37 -2.43
CA VAL A 23 13.08 1.45 -1.58
C VAL A 23 14.48 1.17 -1.03
N ASP A 24 14.83 -0.11 -0.83
CA ASP A 24 16.12 -0.53 -0.26
C ASP A 24 17.23 -0.69 -1.31
N ASP A 25 16.93 -0.56 -2.61
CA ASP A 25 17.89 -0.59 -3.70
C ASP A 25 18.49 0.82 -3.94
N PRO A 26 19.78 1.04 -3.61
CA PRO A 26 20.42 2.34 -3.76
C PRO A 26 20.47 2.85 -5.21
N SER A 27 20.39 1.95 -6.21
CA SER A 27 20.35 2.34 -7.62
C SER A 27 19.09 3.12 -8.00
N THR A 28 18.06 3.06 -7.15
CA THR A 28 16.78 3.73 -7.35
C THR A 28 16.59 4.97 -6.48
N ASP A 29 17.58 5.34 -5.65
CA ASP A 29 17.47 6.43 -4.67
C ASP A 29 17.10 7.79 -5.28
N SER A 30 17.46 8.02 -6.55
CA SER A 30 17.09 9.24 -7.30
C SER A 30 15.60 9.30 -7.69
N ILE A 31 14.88 8.20 -7.57
CA ILE A 31 13.48 8.01 -7.96
C ILE A 31 12.63 7.75 -6.71
N ILE A 32 13.08 6.83 -5.86
CA ILE A 32 12.42 6.41 -4.64
C ILE A 32 13.48 5.95 -3.65
N SER A 33 13.42 6.45 -2.42
CA SER A 33 14.42 6.10 -1.40
C SER A 33 13.81 6.04 -0.01
N TRP A 34 14.54 5.47 0.94
CA TRP A 34 14.25 5.66 2.35
C TRP A 34 14.32 7.14 2.72
N SER A 35 13.45 7.56 3.64
CA SER A 35 13.60 8.86 4.30
C SER A 35 14.77 8.83 5.29
N LYS A 36 15.24 10.00 5.71
CA LYS A 36 16.29 10.13 6.75
C LYS A 36 15.94 9.40 8.06
N SER A 37 14.65 9.21 8.34
CA SER A 37 14.18 8.52 9.55
C SER A 37 14.21 6.99 9.44
N ASN A 38 14.41 6.44 8.24
CA ASN A 38 14.36 5.01 7.94
C ASN A 38 13.02 4.32 8.31
N LYS A 39 11.94 5.10 8.49
CA LYS A 39 10.59 4.62 8.86
C LYS A 39 9.51 4.98 7.82
N SER A 40 9.95 5.55 6.70
CA SER A 40 9.14 5.96 5.56
C SER A 40 10.02 5.96 4.32
N PHE A 41 9.38 6.00 3.16
CA PHE A 41 10.03 6.18 1.88
C PHE A 41 9.46 7.41 1.18
N VAL A 42 10.25 8.01 0.29
CA VAL A 42 9.89 9.19 -0.49
C VAL A 42 9.98 8.84 -1.96
N VAL A 43 8.94 9.15 -2.73
CA VAL A 43 9.01 9.13 -4.20
C VAL A 43 9.41 10.53 -4.68
N TRP A 44 10.61 10.62 -5.23
CA TRP A 44 11.23 11.85 -5.75
C TRP A 44 10.82 12.12 -7.19
N ASN A 45 10.78 11.08 -8.03
CA ASN A 45 10.43 11.18 -9.44
C ASN A 45 9.30 10.21 -9.80
N PRO A 46 8.03 10.64 -9.65
CA PRO A 46 6.85 9.83 -9.97
C PRO A 46 6.84 9.32 -11.42
N GLU A 47 7.25 10.15 -12.38
CA GLU A 47 7.24 9.76 -13.79
C GLU A 47 8.27 8.67 -14.08
N GLU A 48 9.48 8.81 -13.51
CA GLU A 48 10.55 7.84 -13.71
C GLU A 48 10.27 6.49 -13.03
N LEU A 49 9.55 6.52 -11.90
CA LEU A 49 9.09 5.31 -11.20
C LEU A 49 8.27 4.38 -12.11
N PHE A 50 7.46 4.95 -13.00
CA PHE A 50 6.62 4.21 -13.94
C PHE A 50 7.33 3.94 -15.27
N ARG A 51 8.08 4.92 -15.79
CA ARG A 51 8.82 4.80 -17.06
C ARG A 51 9.86 3.69 -17.02
N ARG A 52 10.58 3.52 -15.91
CA ARG A 52 11.54 2.41 -15.72
C ARG A 52 10.89 1.06 -15.45
N LYS A 53 9.55 0.97 -15.43
CA LYS A 53 8.81 -0.26 -15.15
C LYS A 53 9.20 -0.89 -13.80
N LEU A 54 9.69 -0.08 -12.85
CA LEU A 54 10.09 -0.56 -11.51
C LEU A 54 8.91 -1.17 -10.75
N LEU A 55 7.70 -0.67 -11.04
CA LEU A 55 6.44 -1.19 -10.52
C LEU A 55 5.74 -2.19 -11.46
N TRP A 56 6.30 -2.55 -12.62
CA TRP A 56 5.68 -3.52 -13.55
C TRP A 56 5.57 -4.91 -12.93
N LYS A 57 6.44 -5.24 -11.96
CA LYS A 57 6.29 -6.43 -11.11
C LYS A 57 4.92 -6.50 -10.42
N PHE A 58 4.20 -5.38 -10.34
CA PHE A 58 2.85 -5.26 -9.77
C PHE A 58 1.76 -4.91 -10.78
N ALA A 59 2.07 -4.88 -12.08
CA ALA A 59 1.13 -4.53 -13.16
C ALA A 59 0.45 -3.16 -13.03
N PHE A 60 1.05 -2.20 -12.30
CA PHE A 60 0.53 -0.84 -12.24
C PHE A 60 1.01 -0.02 -13.44
N THR A 61 0.06 0.59 -14.14
CA THR A 61 0.33 1.49 -15.27
C THR A 61 0.28 2.97 -14.88
N GLU A 62 -0.29 3.30 -13.70
CA GLU A 62 -0.49 4.68 -13.27
C GLU A 62 -0.20 4.87 -11.77
N MET A 63 0.31 6.06 -11.43
CA MET A 63 0.58 6.50 -10.05
C MET A 63 -0.63 6.33 -9.13
N SER A 64 -1.84 6.60 -9.62
CA SER A 64 -3.09 6.49 -8.86
C SER A 64 -3.34 5.07 -8.35
N HIS A 65 -3.01 4.04 -9.16
CA HIS A 65 -3.13 2.64 -8.76
C HIS A 65 -2.16 2.31 -7.64
N PHE A 66 -0.91 2.76 -7.75
CA PHE A 66 0.09 2.56 -6.71
C PHE A 66 -0.29 3.24 -5.40
N ILE A 67 -0.76 4.48 -5.44
CA ILE A 67 -1.23 5.22 -4.24
C ILE A 67 -2.41 4.50 -3.59
N LYS A 68 -3.39 4.06 -4.37
CA LYS A 68 -4.53 3.29 -3.87
C LYS A 68 -4.08 2.00 -3.20
N GLU A 69 -3.10 1.30 -3.79
CA GLU A 69 -2.58 0.07 -3.22
C GLU A 69 -1.83 0.31 -1.90
N LEU A 70 -1.06 1.40 -1.80
CA LEU A 70 -0.45 1.84 -0.55
C LEU A 70 -1.50 2.05 0.55
N ASP A 71 -2.59 2.75 0.24
CA ASP A 71 -3.67 3.02 1.19
C ASP A 71 -4.37 1.72 1.64
N ILE A 72 -4.68 0.83 0.71
CA ILE A 72 -5.25 -0.50 0.99
C ILE A 72 -4.30 -1.32 1.86
N CYS A 73 -3.01 -1.20 1.63
CA CYS A 73 -1.98 -1.91 2.38
C CYS A 73 -1.68 -1.30 3.76
N GLY A 74 -2.27 -0.14 4.07
CA GLY A 74 -2.15 0.52 5.37
C GLY A 74 -0.93 1.45 5.49
N PHE A 75 -0.27 1.77 4.38
CA PHE A 75 0.68 2.88 4.36
C PHE A 75 -0.06 4.20 4.61
N VAL A 76 0.63 5.15 5.22
CA VAL A 76 0.06 6.47 5.54
C VAL A 76 0.90 7.54 4.87
N ARG A 77 0.24 8.44 4.13
CA ARG A 77 0.87 9.62 3.55
C ARG A 77 1.31 10.59 4.65
N ASN A 78 2.58 10.95 4.66
CA ASN A 78 3.07 12.09 5.43
C ASN A 78 2.62 13.41 4.76
N LYS A 79 1.53 14.00 5.28
CA LYS A 79 0.96 15.25 4.75
C LYS A 79 1.83 16.48 5.00
N LYS A 80 2.84 16.40 5.86
CA LYS A 80 3.78 17.49 6.11
C LYS A 80 4.91 17.55 5.07
N SER A 81 5.10 16.47 4.31
CA SER A 81 6.11 16.40 3.26
C SER A 81 5.57 17.00 1.98
N GLN A 82 6.37 17.82 1.31
CA GLN A 82 6.06 18.30 -0.04
C GLN A 82 6.16 17.19 -1.07
N HIS A 83 6.97 16.17 -0.79
CA HIS A 83 7.12 15.00 -1.65
C HIS A 83 6.09 13.91 -1.32
N LEU A 84 5.99 12.93 -2.21
CA LEU A 84 5.19 11.72 -2.01
C LEU A 84 5.86 10.81 -0.98
N GLU A 85 5.72 11.14 0.30
CA GLU A 85 6.29 10.35 1.40
C GLU A 85 5.25 9.46 2.08
N TYR A 86 5.53 8.16 2.17
CA TYR A 86 4.66 7.17 2.77
C TYR A 86 5.43 6.30 3.77
N GLY A 87 4.74 5.83 4.81
CA GLY A 87 5.34 4.90 5.75
C GLY A 87 4.30 4.12 6.53
N HIS A 88 4.77 3.35 7.49
CA HIS A 88 3.91 2.68 8.46
C HIS A 88 4.46 2.92 9.86
N LYS A 89 3.60 3.31 10.80
CA LYS A 89 3.99 3.72 12.16
C LYS A 89 4.90 2.74 12.90
N LYS A 90 4.80 1.43 12.59
CA LYS A 90 5.48 0.37 13.36
C LYS A 90 6.21 -0.71 12.55
N TYR A 91 5.87 -0.92 11.27
CA TYR A 91 6.18 -2.20 10.60
C TYR A 91 6.85 -2.04 9.23
N PHE A 92 7.06 -0.79 8.79
CA PHE A 92 7.82 -0.50 7.57
C PHE A 92 9.07 0.28 7.99
N VAL A 93 10.16 -0.44 8.23
CA VAL A 93 11.39 0.08 8.82
C VAL A 93 12.59 -0.50 8.07
N ARG A 94 13.55 0.33 7.68
CA ARG A 94 14.76 -0.12 6.99
C ARG A 94 15.53 -1.13 7.82
N GLY A 95 16.04 -2.17 7.17
CA GLY A 95 16.77 -3.28 7.79
C GLY A 95 15.88 -4.26 8.56
N ARG A 96 14.54 -4.14 8.49
CA ARG A 96 13.59 -4.99 9.22
C ARG A 96 12.48 -5.58 8.32
N PRO A 97 12.82 -6.27 7.21
CA PRO A 97 11.83 -6.81 6.27
C PRO A 97 10.92 -7.90 6.88
N GLU A 98 11.33 -8.53 7.99
CA GLU A 98 10.52 -9.51 8.72
C GLU A 98 9.21 -8.91 9.26
N LEU A 99 9.19 -7.60 9.53
CA LEU A 99 8.00 -6.89 10.03
C LEU A 99 6.88 -6.77 8.99
N LEU A 100 7.19 -6.95 7.70
CA LEU A 100 6.21 -6.86 6.60
C LEU A 100 5.13 -7.94 6.73
N LYS A 101 5.45 -9.12 7.29
CA LYS A 101 4.45 -10.18 7.57
C LYS A 101 3.40 -9.67 8.56
N THR A 102 3.87 -9.05 9.64
CA THR A 102 3.00 -8.44 10.67
C THR A 102 2.17 -7.30 10.08
N MET A 103 2.78 -6.45 9.24
CA MET A 103 2.07 -5.39 8.54
C MET A 103 0.91 -5.94 7.70
N HIS A 104 1.19 -6.93 6.85
CA HIS A 104 0.20 -7.57 5.99
C HIS A 104 -0.97 -8.17 6.79
N SER A 105 -0.68 -8.93 7.86
CA SER A 105 -1.73 -9.52 8.70
C SER A 105 -2.59 -8.48 9.40
N LYS A 106 -1.98 -7.40 9.93
CA LYS A 106 -2.71 -6.33 10.62
C LYS A 106 -3.57 -5.54 9.64
N SER A 107 -3.05 -5.21 8.46
CA SER A 107 -3.79 -4.49 7.42
C SER A 107 -4.96 -5.32 6.87
N THR A 108 -4.79 -6.63 6.71
CA THR A 108 -5.86 -7.55 6.29
C THR A 108 -7.01 -7.55 7.28
N ARG A 109 -6.72 -7.76 8.58
CA ARG A 109 -7.73 -7.71 9.65
C ARG A 109 -8.42 -6.35 9.73
N ALA A 110 -7.68 -5.25 9.51
CA ALA A 110 -8.26 -3.91 9.52
C ALA A 110 -9.23 -3.72 8.35
N ARG A 111 -8.88 -4.19 7.14
CA ARG A 111 -9.75 -4.15 5.95
C ARG A 111 -11.03 -4.96 6.13
N GLU A 112 -10.93 -6.18 6.66
CA GLU A 112 -12.09 -7.02 6.96
C GLU A 112 -13.05 -6.33 7.94
N LYS A 113 -12.51 -5.73 9.00
CA LYS A 113 -13.31 -4.95 9.97
C LYS A 113 -14.00 -3.76 9.32
N ARG A 114 -13.32 -3.01 8.45
CA ARG A 114 -13.93 -1.86 7.73
C ARG A 114 -15.05 -2.33 6.81
N ARG A 115 -14.82 -3.37 6.00
CA ARG A 115 -15.85 -3.95 5.12
C ARG A 115 -17.08 -4.44 5.89
N SER A 116 -16.87 -5.09 7.03
CA SER A 116 -17.99 -5.54 7.89
C SER A 116 -18.81 -4.37 8.44
N LYS A 117 -18.15 -3.29 8.89
CA LYS A 117 -18.81 -2.08 9.36
C LYS A 117 -19.58 -1.36 8.24
N GLU A 118 -18.97 -1.22 7.06
CA GLU A 118 -19.60 -0.60 5.89
C GLU A 118 -20.83 -1.40 5.43
N LYS A 119 -20.75 -2.73 5.41
CA LYS A 119 -21.89 -3.60 5.08
C LYS A 119 -23.04 -3.42 6.08
N LYS A 120 -22.73 -3.35 7.39
CA LYS A 120 -23.75 -3.08 8.43
C LYS A 120 -24.38 -1.70 8.29
N ALA A 121 -23.58 -0.66 8.03
CA ALA A 121 -24.09 0.69 7.83
C ALA A 121 -25.00 0.80 6.59
N LYS A 122 -24.62 0.15 5.48
CA LYS A 122 -25.47 0.09 4.27
C LYS A 122 -26.79 -0.62 4.53
N ALA A 123 -26.76 -1.77 5.21
CA ALA A 123 -27.96 -2.53 5.54
C ALA A 123 -28.92 -1.73 6.46
N GLU A 124 -28.38 -0.96 7.40
CA GLU A 124 -29.17 -0.07 8.27
C GLU A 124 -29.83 1.08 7.48
N ILE A 125 -29.11 1.69 6.55
CA ILE A 125 -29.67 2.74 5.66
C ILE A 125 -30.76 2.16 4.77
N GLU A 126 -30.51 0.99 4.17
CA GLU A 126 -31.47 0.30 3.31
C GLU A 126 -32.74 -0.10 4.08
N LYS A 127 -32.59 -0.61 5.31
CA LYS A 127 -33.71 -0.88 6.20
C LYS A 127 -34.54 0.38 6.47
N ARG A 128 -33.89 1.50 6.82
CA ARG A 128 -34.58 2.78 7.08
C ARG A 128 -35.31 3.32 5.86
N LEU A 129 -34.72 3.18 4.66
CA LEU A 129 -35.35 3.57 3.41
C LEU A 129 -36.61 2.72 3.14
N ASN A 130 -36.52 1.41 3.32
CA ASN A 130 -37.66 0.51 3.17
C ASN A 130 -38.79 0.82 4.18
N ASP A 131 -38.44 1.08 5.44
CA ASP A 131 -39.42 1.45 6.48
C ASP A 131 -40.15 2.78 6.17
N LEU A 132 -39.54 3.69 5.40
CA LEU A 132 -40.15 4.94 4.96
C LEU A 132 -41.04 4.77 3.72
N LEU A 133 -40.70 3.85 2.82
CA LEU A 133 -41.43 3.62 1.56
C LEU A 133 -42.70 2.77 1.73
N ILE A 134 -42.84 2.09 2.86
CA ILE A 134 -44.01 1.23 3.19
C ILE A 134 -45.09 2.00 3.99
N LYS A 135 -44.90 3.30 4.23
CA LYS A 135 -45.91 4.21 4.79
C LYS A 135 -46.61 4.98 3.68
#